data_AF-K1PKJ4-F1
#
_entry.id   AF-K1PKJ4-F1
#
_cell.length_a   1.000
_cell.length_b   1.000
_cell.length_c   1.000
_cell.angle_alpha   90.00
_cell.angle_beta   90.00
_cell.angle_gamma   90.00
#
_symmetry.space_group_name_H-M   'P 1'
#
loop_
_entity.id
_entity.type
_entity.pdbx_description
1 polymer ?
#
loop_
_entity_poly.entity_id
_entity_poly.type
_entity_poly.pdbx_seq_one_letter_code
_entity_poly.pdbx_strand_id
1 'polypeptide(L)'
;MMKFSREKGHATYSSFFVDNEANKYKLKLGSFNGTKGLGDSFREFNNMYFSTKDRDNDNSGSHCVQQYKAPGWMNSCFVANLNGVYKTSLKDYSELHWQRWGKVVPLKSAKMMIRPKQTN
;
A
#
# COMPACT_ATOMS: atom_id res chain seq x y z
N MET A 1 1.01 7.36 8.96
CA MET A 1 1.32 8.18 7.77
C MET A 1 1.26 9.65 8.14
N MET A 2 2.03 10.51 7.47
CA MET A 2 2.02 11.96 7.69
C MET A 2 2.20 12.71 6.37
N LYS A 3 1.37 13.72 6.10
CA LYS A 3 1.51 14.63 4.96
C LYS A 3 2.57 15.70 5.23
N PHE A 4 3.03 16.41 4.19
CA PHE A 4 3.92 17.57 4.37
C PHE A 4 3.28 18.73 5.15
N SER A 5 1.95 18.86 5.10
CA SER A 5 1.16 19.77 5.95
C SER A 5 1.15 19.40 7.44
N ARG A 6 1.82 18.31 7.83
CA ARG A 6 1.85 17.71 9.17
C ARG A 6 0.55 17.03 9.63
N GLU A 7 -0.47 16.96 8.79
CA GLU A 7 -1.64 16.12 9.03
C GLU A 7 -1.20 14.65 9.17
N LYS A 8 -1.67 13.98 10.22
CA LYS A 8 -1.34 12.58 10.52
C LYS A 8 -2.57 11.70 10.36
N GLY A 9 -2.35 10.52 9.80
CA GLY A 9 -3.38 9.50 9.61
C GLY A 9 -2.81 8.12 9.88
N HIS A 10 -3.65 7.23 10.39
CA HIS A 10 -3.32 5.82 10.58
C HIS A 10 -4.43 4.93 10.02
N ALA A 11 -4.01 3.76 9.56
CA ALA A 11 -4.85 2.66 9.11
C ALA A 11 -4.41 1.42 9.88
N THR A 12 -5.38 0.63 10.30
CA THR A 12 -5.19 -0.63 11.02
C THR A 12 -6.03 -1.70 10.35
N TYR A 13 -5.53 -2.93 10.34
CA TYR A 13 -6.24 -4.10 9.87
C TYR A 13 -6.31 -5.10 11.01
N SER A 14 -7.46 -5.73 11.20
CA SER A 14 -7.67 -6.70 12.29
C SER A 14 -6.83 -7.97 12.16
N SER A 15 -6.29 -8.24 10.97
CA SER A 15 -5.26 -9.24 10.69
C SER A 15 -4.41 -8.80 9.51
N PHE A 16 -3.14 -9.20 9.52
CA PHE A 16 -2.18 -9.01 8.45
C PHE A 16 -1.38 -10.31 8.31
N PHE A 17 -1.45 -10.94 7.14
CA PHE A 17 -0.74 -12.18 6.86
C PHE A 17 -0.10 -12.10 5.48
N VAL A 18 1.11 -12.61 5.37
CA VAL A 18 1.87 -12.72 4.13
C VAL A 18 2.24 -14.19 3.98
N ASP A 19 1.85 -14.78 2.85
CA ASP A 19 2.15 -16.18 2.55
C ASP A 19 3.64 -16.39 2.25
N ASN A 20 4.05 -17.63 2.01
CA ASN A 20 5.44 -17.95 1.68
C ASN A 20 5.81 -17.61 0.22
N GLU A 21 7.08 -17.84 -0.15
CA GLU A 21 7.58 -17.57 -1.49
C GLU A 21 6.90 -18.41 -2.58
N ALA A 22 6.57 -19.68 -2.31
CA ALA A 22 5.86 -20.54 -3.27
C ALA A 22 4.49 -19.96 -3.65
N ASN A 23 3.86 -19.24 -2.72
CA ASN A 23 2.64 -18.46 -2.92
C ASN A 23 2.90 -16.98 -3.23
N LYS A 24 4.12 -16.64 -3.66
CA LYS A 24 4.52 -15.29 -4.11
C LYS A 24 4.21 -14.20 -3.07
N TYR A 25 4.36 -14.54 -1.79
CA TYR A 25 4.10 -13.66 -0.67
C TYR A 25 2.69 -13.06 -0.68
N LYS A 26 1.66 -13.83 -1.08
CA LYS A 26 0.27 -13.34 -1.15
C LYS A 26 -0.17 -12.63 0.12
N LEU A 27 -0.74 -11.43 -0.02
CA LEU A 27 -1.27 -10.66 1.11
C LEU A 27 -2.68 -11.12 1.48
N LYS A 28 -2.96 -11.24 2.78
CA LYS A 28 -4.31 -11.38 3.33
C LYS A 28 -4.53 -10.34 4.44
N LEU A 29 -5.59 -9.55 4.30
CA LEU A 29 -5.99 -8.50 5.24
C LEU A 29 -7.33 -8.83 5.89
N GLY A 30 -7.44 -8.48 7.18
CA GLY A 30 -8.72 -8.45 7.90
C GLY A 30 -9.45 -7.13 7.68
N SER A 31 -10.50 -6.90 8.49
CA SER A 31 -11.27 -5.65 8.47
C SER A 31 -10.42 -4.42 8.75
N PHE A 32 -10.66 -3.36 7.97
CA PHE A 32 -10.02 -2.05 8.09
C PHE A 32 -10.66 -1.18 9.18
N ASN A 33 -9.83 -0.42 9.87
CA ASN A 33 -10.21 0.74 10.68
C ASN A 33 -9.15 1.84 10.53
N GLY A 34 -9.56 3.10 10.48
CA GLY A 34 -8.64 4.20 10.23
C GLY A 34 -9.10 5.53 10.81
N THR A 35 -8.23 6.53 10.68
CA THR A 35 -8.55 7.92 11.03
C THR A 35 -9.81 8.41 10.29
N LYS A 36 -10.66 9.21 10.92
CA LYS A 36 -11.88 9.75 10.29
C LYS A 36 -11.52 10.45 8.96
N GLY A 37 -12.23 10.09 7.88
CA GLY A 37 -11.99 10.61 6.52
C GLY A 37 -10.85 9.92 5.76
N LEU A 38 -10.17 8.94 6.37
CA LEU A 38 -9.21 8.06 5.68
C LEU A 38 -9.95 6.80 5.24
N GLY A 39 -10.14 6.65 3.93
CA GLY A 39 -10.65 5.45 3.30
C GLY A 39 -9.55 4.40 3.11
N ASP A 40 -9.98 3.15 2.94
CA ASP A 40 -9.10 2.00 2.84
C ASP A 40 -8.44 1.89 1.45
N SER A 41 -7.26 2.49 1.24
CA SER A 41 -6.51 2.32 0.00
C SER A 41 -5.75 0.98 -0.11
N PHE A 42 -5.61 0.21 0.97
CA PHE A 42 -4.83 -1.04 0.93
C PHE A 42 -5.70 -2.25 0.59
N ARG A 43 -7.03 -2.12 0.68
CA ARG A 43 -8.01 -3.15 0.33
C ARG A 43 -7.78 -3.80 -1.03
N GLU A 44 -7.44 -3.01 -2.05
CA GLU A 44 -7.27 -3.52 -3.43
C GLU A 44 -6.08 -4.48 -3.54
N PHE A 45 -5.18 -4.50 -2.55
CA PHE A 45 -4.06 -5.43 -2.48
C PHE A 45 -4.38 -6.71 -1.72
N ASN A 46 -5.56 -6.80 -1.11
CA ASN A 46 -5.98 -8.02 -0.43
C ASN A 46 -6.09 -9.16 -1.45
N ASN A 47 -5.50 -10.31 -1.12
CA ASN A 47 -5.34 -11.47 -2.01
C ASN A 47 -4.45 -11.26 -3.24
N MET A 48 -3.66 -10.18 -3.30
CA MET A 48 -2.72 -9.96 -4.40
C MET A 48 -1.34 -10.56 -4.09
N TYR A 49 -0.61 -10.93 -5.14
CA TYR A 49 0.77 -11.40 -5.06
C TYR A 49 1.75 -10.23 -5.06
N PHE A 50 2.95 -10.47 -4.54
CA PHE A 50 4.00 -9.47 -4.50
C PHE A 50 4.73 -9.40 -5.84
N SER A 51 4.80 -8.21 -6.43
CA SER A 51 5.52 -7.92 -7.67
C SER A 51 6.80 -7.12 -7.39
N THR A 52 7.85 -7.40 -8.16
CA THR A 52 9.13 -6.68 -8.15
C THR A 52 9.48 -6.23 -9.56
N LYS A 53 10.61 -5.54 -9.76
CA LYS A 53 11.03 -5.05 -11.09
C LYS A 53 11.27 -6.20 -12.09
N ASP A 54 11.66 -7.36 -11.57
CA ASP A 54 12.08 -8.57 -12.29
C ASP A 54 11.02 -9.69 -12.25
N ARG A 55 9.95 -9.54 -11.45
CA ARG A 55 8.86 -10.52 -11.34
C ARG A 55 7.52 -9.82 -11.41
N ASP A 56 6.83 -10.01 -12.53
CA ASP A 56 5.47 -9.53 -12.74
C ASP A 56 4.45 -10.55 -12.22
N ASN A 57 3.83 -10.25 -11.09
CA ASN A 57 2.77 -11.05 -10.48
C ASN A 57 1.47 -10.24 -10.32
N ASP A 58 1.35 -9.11 -11.01
CA ASP A 58 0.17 -8.27 -10.96
C ASP A 58 -0.89 -8.75 -11.97
N ASN A 59 -2.11 -8.21 -11.87
CA ASN A 59 -3.24 -8.55 -12.75
C ASN A 59 -3.43 -7.51 -13.86
N SER A 60 -2.44 -6.65 -14.11
CA SER A 60 -2.48 -5.66 -15.18
C SER A 60 -2.06 -6.27 -16.51
N GLY A 61 -2.44 -5.63 -17.62
CA GLY A 61 -1.88 -5.92 -18.94
C GLY A 61 -0.48 -5.36 -19.14
N SER A 62 0.05 -4.61 -18.16
CA SER A 62 1.37 -3.99 -18.16
C SER A 62 2.07 -4.20 -16.82
N HIS A 63 3.40 -4.15 -16.79
CA HIS A 63 4.13 -4.38 -15.56
C HIS A 63 4.12 -3.15 -14.63
N CYS A 64 3.26 -3.16 -13.62
CA CYS A 64 3.00 -2.01 -12.74
C CYS A 64 4.24 -1.50 -12.01
N VAL A 65 5.09 -2.41 -11.55
CA VAL A 65 6.30 -2.06 -10.80
C VAL A 65 7.28 -1.28 -11.67
N GLN A 66 7.37 -1.58 -12.97
CA GLN A 66 8.22 -0.83 -13.89
C GLN A 66 7.68 0.57 -14.16
N GLN A 67 6.37 0.69 -14.34
CA GLN A 67 5.72 1.98 -14.61
C GLN A 67 5.81 2.95 -13.43
N TYR A 68 5.64 2.45 -12.22
CA TYR A 68 5.46 3.29 -11.03
C TYR A 68 6.55 3.14 -9.97
N LYS A 69 7.58 2.33 -10.25
CA LYS A 69 8.80 2.22 -9.45
C LYS A 69 8.55 1.85 -7.99
N ALA A 70 7.55 1.00 -7.77
CA ALA A 70 7.08 0.61 -6.46
C ALA A 70 6.88 -0.91 -6.39
N PRO A 71 7.78 -1.65 -5.73
CA PRO A 71 7.54 -3.06 -5.46
C PRO A 71 6.47 -3.21 -4.38
N GLY A 72 5.64 -4.25 -4.47
CA GLY A 72 4.55 -4.44 -3.53
C GLY A 72 3.51 -5.44 -4.01
N TRP A 73 2.48 -5.62 -3.20
CA TRP A 73 1.27 -6.32 -3.63
C TRP A 73 0.53 -5.45 -4.64
N MET A 74 0.41 -5.92 -5.87
CA MET A 74 -0.13 -5.14 -6.99
C MET A 74 -1.34 -5.84 -7.59
N ASN A 75 -2.39 -5.08 -7.88
CA ASN A 75 -3.56 -5.58 -8.61
C ASN A 75 -3.50 -5.10 -10.06
N SER A 76 -4.14 -3.97 -10.40
CA SER A 76 -4.11 -3.41 -11.75
C SER A 76 -4.26 -1.88 -11.73
N CYS A 77 -3.29 -1.06 -11.31
CA CYS A 77 -2.04 -1.32 -10.61
C CYS A 77 -2.18 -1.06 -9.09
N PHE A 78 -2.52 0.16 -8.67
CA PHE A 78 -2.63 0.47 -7.24
C PHE A 78 -3.55 1.66 -6.91
N VAL A 79 -3.85 1.74 -5.62
CA VAL A 79 -4.54 2.84 -4.92
C VAL A 79 -3.76 3.37 -3.71
N ALA A 80 -2.62 2.79 -3.38
CA ALA A 80 -1.68 3.34 -2.41
C ALA A 80 -0.29 2.84 -2.75
N ASN A 81 0.70 3.70 -2.53
CA ASN A 81 2.07 3.36 -2.84
C ASN A 81 2.93 3.68 -1.63
N LEU A 82 3.05 2.72 -0.69
CA LEU A 82 3.85 2.90 0.52
C LEU A 82 5.35 2.61 0.31
N ASN A 83 5.70 1.99 -0.82
CA ASN A 83 7.07 1.73 -1.26
C ASN A 83 7.48 2.63 -2.44
N GLY A 84 6.74 3.72 -2.64
CA GLY A 84 6.93 4.63 -3.76
C GLY A 84 8.15 5.51 -3.59
N VAL A 85 8.49 6.22 -4.66
CA VAL A 85 9.60 7.17 -4.67
C VAL A 85 9.30 8.30 -3.68
N TYR A 86 10.26 8.61 -2.81
CA TYR A 86 10.11 9.74 -1.91
C TYR A 86 10.28 11.07 -2.65
N LYS A 87 9.16 11.76 -2.92
CA LYS A 87 9.14 13.10 -3.53
C LYS A 87 8.18 14.03 -2.79
N THR A 88 8.36 15.33 -2.98
CA THR A 88 7.57 16.38 -2.32
C THR A 88 6.39 16.88 -3.16
N SER A 89 6.31 16.48 -4.43
CA SER A 89 5.23 16.83 -5.35
C SER A 89 4.68 15.58 -6.06
N LEU A 90 3.36 15.55 -6.30
CA LEU A 90 2.72 14.48 -7.05
C LEU A 90 2.89 14.76 -8.55
N LYS A 91 3.40 13.80 -9.32
CA LYS A 91 3.58 13.96 -10.77
C LYS A 91 2.96 12.82 -11.56
N ASP A 92 3.30 11.60 -11.19
CA ASP A 92 2.97 10.39 -11.95
C ASP A 92 2.45 9.26 -11.05
N TYR A 93 2.14 9.56 -9.79
CA TYR A 93 1.69 8.60 -8.78
C TYR A 93 2.73 7.52 -8.40
N SER A 94 3.97 7.63 -8.90
CA SER A 94 5.10 6.83 -8.38
C SER A 94 5.48 7.21 -6.95
N GLU A 95 5.00 8.35 -6.47
CA GLU A 95 5.35 8.88 -5.15
C GLU A 95 4.71 8.13 -3.99
N LEU A 96 5.32 8.22 -2.81
CA LEU A 96 4.74 7.74 -1.56
C LEU A 96 3.37 8.40 -1.30
N HIS A 97 2.25 7.68 -1.43
CA HIS A 97 0.92 8.27 -1.24
C HIS A 97 -0.15 7.28 -0.73
N TRP A 98 -1.24 7.84 -0.22
CA TRP A 98 -2.46 7.11 0.16
C TRP A 98 -3.67 7.77 -0.52
N GLN A 99 -4.22 7.13 -1.55
CA GLN A 99 -5.17 7.79 -2.45
C GLN A 99 -6.50 8.17 -1.78
N ARG A 100 -7.00 7.35 -0.87
CA ARG A 100 -8.28 7.56 -0.18
C ARG A 100 -8.13 8.42 1.08
N TRP A 101 -7.35 9.50 1.06
CA TRP A 101 -7.18 10.44 2.18
C TRP A 101 -7.33 11.91 1.76
N GLY A 102 -8.50 12.23 1.23
CA GLY A 102 -8.80 13.55 0.64
C GLY A 102 -8.09 13.75 -0.70
N LYS A 103 -7.57 14.95 -0.95
CA LYS A 103 -6.75 15.23 -2.15
C LYS A 103 -5.47 14.38 -2.11
N VAL A 104 -5.20 13.65 -3.19
CA VAL A 104 -3.98 12.86 -3.33
C VAL A 104 -2.77 13.79 -3.31
N VAL A 105 -1.89 13.58 -2.33
CA VAL A 105 -0.63 14.31 -2.17
C VAL A 105 0.44 13.32 -1.70
N PRO A 106 1.73 13.61 -1.96
CA PRO A 106 2.81 12.80 -1.41
C PRO A 106 2.84 12.88 0.12
N LEU A 107 3.16 11.76 0.75
CA LEU A 107 3.37 11.67 2.18
C LEU A 107 4.81 12.05 2.51
N LYS A 108 4.98 12.78 3.61
CA LYS A 108 6.28 13.07 4.21
C LYS A 108 6.88 11.84 4.90
N SER A 109 6.04 10.94 5.41
CA SER A 109 6.49 9.67 5.98
C SER A 109 5.37 8.65 6.08
N ALA A 110 5.76 7.38 6.01
CA ALA A 110 4.92 6.23 6.31
C ALA A 110 5.71 5.22 7.16
N LYS A 111 4.99 4.45 7.96
CA LYS A 111 5.53 3.33 8.74
C LYS A 111 4.49 2.21 8.72
N MET A 112 4.92 1.00 8.44
CA MET A 112 4.12 -0.22 8.58
C MET A 112 4.67 -0.99 9.78
N MET A 113 3.78 -1.42 10.67
CA MET A 113 4.13 -2.09 11.92
C MET A 113 3.09 -3.19 12.16
N ILE A 114 3.52 -4.31 12.70
CA ILE A 114 2.65 -5.43 13.10
C ILE A 114 2.73 -5.65 14.60
N ARG A 115 1.65 -6.16 15.18
CA ARG A 115 1.59 -6.58 16.59
C ARG A 115 0.76 -7.87 16.68
N PRO A 116 1.17 -8.87 17.49
CA PRO A 116 0.35 -10.05 17.72
C PRO A 116 -1.06 -9.67 18.17
N LYS A 117 -2.07 -10.35 17.62
CA LYS A 117 -3.45 -10.23 18.10
C LYS A 117 -3.58 -11.09 19.34
N GLN A 118 -3.90 -10.49 20.48
CA GLN A 118 -4.21 -11.26 21.69
C GLN A 118 -5.51 -12.03 21.45
N THR A 119 -5.42 -13.36 21.55
CA THR A 119 -6.57 -14.25 21.66
C THR A 119 -6.70 -14.60 23.13
N ASN A 120 -7.85 -14.26 23.73
CA ASN A 120 -8.23 -14.76 25.05
C ASN A 120 -8.49 -16.27 24.98
#